data_AF-A0A2H0P112-F1
#
_entry.id   AF-A0A2H0P112-F1
#
_cell.length_a   1.000
_cell.length_b   1.000
_cell.length_c   1.000
_cell.angle_alpha   90.00
_cell.angle_beta   90.00
_cell.angle_gamma   90.00
#
_symmetry.space_group_name_H-M   'P 1'
#
loop_
_entity.id
_entity.type
_entity.pdbx_description
1 polymer ?
#
loop_
_entity_poly.entity_id
_entity_poly.type
_entity_poly.pdbx_seq_one_letter_code
_entity_poly.pdbx_strand_id
1 'polypeptide(L)'
;MLINSTPTTIYVAFDVSPGAKFSHPTLTPPNEVVGAAVSDPTRFKLTPTLAGHSTVFVGTAPVASPTFVLNPTVNTVTMTFDQISGNTAKQNDKNVPMLRMNMKTDRNTALVQKIRFDRTGSALALDSDVTILKIWADANANGVFDSFDATVTALGATPNLLSFGNENFSSSTVLITLKSPILVSPQPADYFLTYDISQFAAEGNQLGVAMVDASYVQLQVPNAVNLPQTSFASNPLLTINKVVSAVTLGVSDIAAAISGVTQAQANVGMMRFSLTTDIALAPWRALRVERGG
;
A
#
# COMPACT_ATOMS: atom_id res chain seq x y z
N MET A 1 -35.72 -0.83 -45.76
CA MET A 1 -36.50 0.40 -45.52
C MET A 1 -36.63 1.14 -46.84
N LEU A 2 -37.84 1.55 -47.23
CA LEU A 2 -38.09 2.27 -48.48
C LEU A 2 -38.22 3.77 -48.16
N ILE A 3 -37.43 4.62 -48.80
CA ILE A 3 -37.61 6.07 -48.74
C ILE A 3 -38.66 6.45 -49.81
N ASN A 4 -39.71 7.16 -49.40
CA ASN A 4 -40.82 7.52 -50.28
C ASN A 4 -40.78 9.03 -50.64
N SER A 5 -41.79 9.52 -51.35
CA SER A 5 -41.89 10.93 -51.78
C SER A 5 -42.25 11.91 -50.65
N THR A 6 -42.38 11.43 -49.40
CA THR A 6 -42.56 12.27 -48.21
C THR A 6 -41.27 12.29 -47.38
N PRO A 7 -40.93 13.41 -46.71
CA PRO A 7 -39.72 13.49 -45.91
C PRO A 7 -39.66 12.38 -44.85
N THR A 8 -38.58 11.59 -44.88
CA THR A 8 -38.31 10.53 -43.90
C THR A 8 -37.11 10.90 -43.07
N THR A 9 -37.28 10.99 -41.75
CA THR A 9 -36.21 11.36 -40.81
C THR A 9 -35.58 10.11 -40.20
N ILE A 10 -34.25 10.03 -40.20
CA ILE A 10 -33.48 8.95 -39.60
C ILE A 10 -32.51 9.57 -38.58
N TYR A 11 -32.42 8.97 -37.39
CA TYR A 11 -31.45 9.36 -36.36
C TYR A 11 -30.35 8.32 -36.27
N VAL A 12 -29.11 8.78 -36.11
CA VAL A 12 -27.95 7.94 -35.81
C VAL A 12 -27.59 8.18 -34.36
N ALA A 13 -27.48 7.09 -33.59
CA ALA A 13 -26.98 7.09 -32.23
C ALA A 13 -25.85 6.06 -32.11
N PHE A 14 -24.96 6.27 -31.16
CA PHE A 14 -23.94 5.30 -30.78
C PHE A 14 -23.92 5.19 -29.25
N ASP A 15 -23.58 4.01 -28.76
CA ASP A 15 -23.34 3.78 -27.34
C ASP A 15 -21.85 3.96 -27.04
N VAL A 16 -21.54 4.57 -25.90
CA VAL A 16 -20.16 4.68 -25.41
C VAL A 16 -19.88 3.51 -24.47
N SER A 17 -18.81 2.76 -24.77
CA SER A 17 -18.40 1.62 -23.93
C SER A 17 -18.03 2.06 -22.51
N PRO A 18 -18.35 1.27 -21.46
CA PRO A 18 -17.84 1.50 -20.10
C PRO A 18 -16.32 1.51 -20.00
N GLY A 19 -15.62 0.88 -20.96
CA GLY A 19 -14.15 0.87 -21.06
C GLY A 19 -13.58 1.96 -21.97
N ALA A 20 -14.40 2.92 -22.44
CA ALA A 20 -13.91 4.03 -23.24
C ALA A 20 -12.91 4.88 -22.43
N LYS A 21 -11.84 5.31 -23.08
CA LYS A 21 -10.94 6.31 -22.48
C LYS A 21 -11.72 7.63 -22.31
N PHE A 22 -11.30 8.42 -21.34
CA PHE A 22 -11.95 9.67 -20.99
C PHE A 22 -10.95 10.81 -20.94
N SER A 23 -11.47 12.03 -21.06
CA SER A 23 -10.67 13.24 -20.96
C SER A 23 -10.33 13.53 -19.51
N HIS A 24 -9.03 13.70 -19.23
CA HIS A 24 -8.55 14.20 -17.95
C HIS A 24 -7.17 14.85 -18.13
N PRO A 25 -6.88 16.01 -17.52
CA PRO A 25 -5.63 16.75 -17.73
C PRO A 25 -4.34 15.96 -17.43
N THR A 26 -4.42 14.93 -16.59
CA THR A 26 -3.27 14.11 -16.18
C THR A 26 -3.12 12.81 -16.96
N LEU A 27 -4.01 12.51 -17.92
CA LEU A 27 -3.93 11.31 -18.76
C LEU A 27 -3.23 11.62 -20.09
N THR A 28 -2.72 10.56 -20.74
CA THR A 28 -2.07 10.65 -22.05
C THR A 28 -2.79 9.72 -23.04
N PRO A 29 -3.51 10.24 -24.05
CA PRO A 29 -3.77 11.66 -24.30
C PRO A 29 -4.73 12.28 -23.26
N PRO A 30 -4.65 13.60 -23.00
CA PRO A 30 -5.47 14.25 -21.98
C PRO A 30 -6.92 14.51 -22.42
N ASN A 31 -7.17 14.55 -23.74
CA ASN A 31 -8.49 14.80 -24.31
C ASN A 31 -8.90 13.61 -25.19
N GLU A 32 -9.97 12.95 -24.78
CA GLU A 32 -10.69 11.93 -25.54
C GLU A 32 -12.07 12.50 -25.92
N VAL A 33 -12.29 12.63 -27.22
CA VAL A 33 -13.51 13.20 -27.77
C VAL A 33 -14.16 12.23 -28.74
N VAL A 34 -15.49 12.27 -28.82
CA VAL A 34 -16.27 11.47 -29.77
C VAL A 34 -17.18 12.37 -30.58
N GLY A 35 -17.39 12.01 -31.84
CA GLY A 35 -18.31 12.71 -32.74
C GLY A 35 -18.59 11.83 -33.96
N ALA A 36 -19.59 12.21 -34.73
CA ALA A 36 -19.92 11.57 -35.99
C ALA A 36 -19.88 12.60 -37.12
N ALA A 37 -19.31 12.21 -38.26
CA ALA A 37 -19.29 13.06 -39.43
C ALA A 37 -19.69 12.27 -40.67
N VAL A 38 -20.41 12.93 -41.57
CA VAL A 38 -20.67 12.42 -42.91
C VAL A 38 -20.00 13.35 -43.90
N SER A 39 -18.93 12.84 -44.51
CA SER A 39 -18.04 13.66 -45.34
C SER A 39 -18.47 13.78 -46.80
N ASP A 40 -19.25 12.82 -47.29
CA ASP A 40 -19.61 12.67 -48.71
C ASP A 40 -20.97 11.96 -48.83
N PRO A 41 -21.90 12.44 -49.67
CA PRO A 41 -23.19 11.79 -49.89
C PRO A 41 -23.07 10.33 -50.40
N THR A 42 -21.97 9.94 -51.07
CA THR A 42 -21.78 8.57 -51.57
C THR A 42 -21.70 7.50 -50.47
N ARG A 43 -21.54 7.92 -49.20
CA ARG A 43 -21.60 7.05 -48.02
C ARG A 43 -23.00 6.46 -47.79
N PHE A 44 -24.04 7.11 -48.31
CA PHE A 44 -25.41 6.61 -48.26
C PHE A 44 -25.67 5.69 -49.45
N LYS A 45 -25.69 4.38 -49.22
CA LYS A 45 -25.87 3.39 -50.29
C LYS A 45 -27.34 3.07 -50.50
N LEU A 46 -27.81 3.26 -51.73
CA LEU A 46 -29.15 2.90 -52.18
C LEU A 46 -29.10 1.58 -52.96
N THR A 47 -30.19 0.81 -52.91
CA THR A 47 -30.33 -0.44 -53.66
C THR A 47 -31.62 -0.38 -54.50
N PRO A 48 -31.67 -1.04 -55.68
CA PRO A 48 -30.60 -1.79 -56.35
C PRO A 48 -29.50 -0.91 -56.97
N THR A 49 -28.26 -1.41 -57.04
CA THR A 49 -27.07 -0.65 -57.48
C THR A 49 -27.16 -0.08 -58.91
N LEU A 50 -28.04 -0.62 -59.76
CA LEU A 50 -28.22 -0.21 -61.17
C LEU A 50 -29.50 0.62 -61.42
N ALA A 51 -30.20 1.04 -60.36
CA ALA A 51 -31.45 1.79 -60.49
C ALA A 51 -31.26 3.29 -60.79
N GLY A 52 -30.01 3.75 -60.98
CA GLY A 52 -29.70 5.15 -61.33
C GLY A 52 -29.95 6.16 -60.20
N HIS A 53 -30.18 5.71 -58.97
CA HIS A 53 -30.35 6.60 -57.83
C HIS A 53 -29.05 7.35 -57.50
N SER A 54 -29.17 8.65 -57.22
CA SER A 54 -28.07 9.50 -56.80
C SER A 54 -28.39 10.15 -55.46
N THR A 55 -27.36 10.30 -54.63
CA THR A 55 -27.43 10.95 -53.33
C THR A 55 -26.73 12.30 -53.41
N VAL A 56 -27.40 13.35 -52.95
CA VAL A 56 -26.88 14.72 -52.96
C VAL A 56 -27.11 15.33 -51.59
N PHE A 57 -26.13 16.06 -51.06
CA PHE A 57 -26.35 16.92 -49.89
C PHE A 57 -26.97 18.23 -50.32
N VAL A 58 -28.06 18.59 -49.64
CA VAL A 58 -28.68 19.91 -49.76
C VAL A 58 -28.16 20.75 -48.59
N GLY A 59 -27.11 21.54 -48.81
CA GLY A 59 -26.49 22.40 -47.78
C GLY A 59 -24.96 22.36 -47.76
N THR A 60 -24.37 22.77 -46.63
CA THR A 60 -22.92 22.74 -46.40
C THR A 60 -22.44 21.33 -46.09
N ALA A 61 -21.49 20.83 -46.88
CA ALA A 61 -20.78 19.57 -46.65
C ALA A 61 -19.29 19.87 -46.42
N PRO A 62 -18.59 19.10 -45.57
CA PRO A 62 -19.07 17.97 -44.77
C PRO A 62 -19.92 18.40 -43.56
N VAL A 63 -20.89 17.56 -43.15
CA VAL A 63 -21.66 17.77 -41.92
C VAL A 63 -21.03 16.91 -40.81
N ALA A 64 -20.52 17.56 -39.78
CA ALA A 64 -19.99 16.92 -38.59
C ALA A 64 -20.81 17.32 -37.37
N SER A 65 -21.04 16.38 -36.46
CA SER A 65 -21.49 16.73 -35.12
C SER A 65 -20.39 17.54 -34.41
N PRO A 66 -20.75 18.37 -33.42
CA PRO A 66 -19.77 18.81 -32.43
C PRO A 66 -19.04 17.59 -31.85
N THR A 67 -17.77 17.76 -31.52
CA THR A 67 -17.06 16.78 -30.72
C THR A 67 -17.48 16.92 -29.26
N PHE A 68 -17.82 15.79 -28.65
CA PHE A 68 -18.19 15.71 -27.25
C PHE A 68 -17.00 15.19 -26.45
N VAL A 69 -16.66 15.87 -25.36
CA VAL A 69 -15.67 15.42 -24.40
C VAL A 69 -16.22 14.22 -23.65
N LEU A 70 -15.48 13.12 -23.64
CA LEU A 70 -15.82 11.95 -22.84
C LEU A 70 -15.46 12.25 -21.38
N ASN A 71 -16.46 12.55 -20.57
CA ASN A 71 -16.28 12.74 -19.13
C ASN A 71 -16.31 11.38 -18.42
N PRO A 72 -15.43 11.13 -17.46
CA PRO A 72 -15.45 9.88 -16.73
C PRO A 72 -16.61 9.79 -15.75
N THR A 73 -16.91 8.55 -15.35
CA THR A 73 -17.66 8.30 -14.12
C THR A 73 -16.71 8.44 -12.93
N VAL A 74 -16.93 9.43 -12.07
CA VAL A 74 -16.17 9.63 -10.84
C VAL A 74 -16.79 8.80 -9.72
N ASN A 75 -16.01 7.92 -9.09
CA ASN A 75 -16.41 7.25 -7.86
C ASN A 75 -15.77 7.93 -6.66
N THR A 76 -16.45 7.87 -5.51
CA THR A 76 -15.95 8.39 -4.25
C THR A 76 -15.61 7.23 -3.33
N VAL A 77 -14.32 7.05 -3.03
CA VAL A 77 -13.85 6.12 -2.00
C VAL A 77 -14.06 6.76 -0.64
N THR A 78 -14.94 6.18 0.17
CA THR A 78 -15.07 6.52 1.57
C THR A 78 -14.13 5.64 2.39
N MET A 79 -13.29 6.26 3.20
CA MET A 79 -12.34 5.57 4.06
C MET A 79 -12.52 5.99 5.52
N THR A 80 -12.64 5.03 6.42
CA THR A 80 -12.74 5.26 7.87
C THR A 80 -11.63 4.52 8.61
N PHE A 81 -11.28 5.02 9.79
CA PHE A 81 -10.11 4.57 10.53
C PHE A 81 -10.49 4.08 11.92
N ASP A 82 -9.93 2.94 12.32
CA ASP A 82 -9.97 2.45 13.69
C ASP A 82 -8.55 2.18 14.18
N GLN A 83 -8.21 2.68 15.36
CA GLN A 83 -6.97 2.32 16.01
C GLN A 83 -7.06 0.88 16.52
N ILE A 84 -6.08 0.06 16.13
CA ILE A 84 -5.95 -1.33 16.58
C ILE A 84 -4.61 -1.60 17.29
N SER A 85 -3.79 -0.56 17.48
CA SER A 85 -2.59 -0.67 18.31
C SER A 85 -2.96 -0.96 19.76
N GLY A 86 -2.29 -1.98 20.33
CA GLY A 86 -2.24 -2.15 21.77
C GLY A 86 -1.52 -0.98 22.46
N ASN A 87 -1.48 -1.02 23.79
CA ASN A 87 -0.82 0.04 24.57
C ASN A 87 0.71 -0.10 24.59
N THR A 88 1.23 -1.30 24.30
CA THR A 88 2.66 -1.60 24.36
C THR A 88 3.10 -2.55 23.27
N ALA A 89 4.33 -2.38 22.79
CA ALA A 89 5.05 -3.37 21.99
C ALA A 89 6.47 -3.52 22.52
N LYS A 90 7.14 -4.62 22.23
CA LYS A 90 8.55 -4.83 22.61
C LYS A 90 9.47 -4.48 21.45
N GLN A 91 10.71 -4.15 21.80
CA GLN A 91 11.80 -4.10 20.82
C GLN A 91 11.85 -5.40 20.00
N ASN A 92 12.12 -5.27 18.70
CA ASN A 92 12.17 -6.36 17.73
C ASN A 92 10.82 -7.05 17.42
N ASP A 93 9.69 -6.62 18.00
CA ASP A 93 8.38 -7.13 17.62
C ASP A 93 8.09 -6.82 16.14
N LYS A 94 7.49 -7.80 15.45
CA LYS A 94 7.14 -7.72 14.03
C LYS A 94 5.64 -7.67 13.86
N ASN A 95 5.19 -6.98 12.81
CA ASN A 95 3.80 -6.84 12.43
C ASN A 95 2.91 -6.35 13.58
N VAL A 96 3.38 -5.40 14.38
CA VAL A 96 2.58 -4.79 15.44
C VAL A 96 1.42 -4.03 14.79
N PRO A 97 0.15 -4.40 15.02
CA PRO A 97 -0.99 -3.73 14.41
C PRO A 97 -1.07 -2.29 14.90
N MET A 98 -1.33 -1.35 13.99
CA MET A 98 -1.44 0.08 14.32
C MET A 98 -2.82 0.64 13.99
N LEU A 99 -3.24 0.43 12.74
CA LEU A 99 -4.43 1.08 12.19
C LEU A 99 -5.20 0.09 11.30
N ARG A 100 -6.52 0.04 11.47
CA ARG A 100 -7.46 -0.57 10.53
C ARG A 100 -8.08 0.52 9.68
N MET A 101 -8.14 0.27 8.38
CA MET A 101 -8.70 1.14 7.37
C MET A 101 -9.85 0.40 6.70
N ASN A 102 -11.07 0.86 6.90
CA ASN A 102 -12.22 0.35 6.16
C ASN A 102 -12.44 1.22 4.93
N MET A 103 -12.53 0.61 3.75
CA MET A 103 -12.73 1.32 2.49
C MET A 103 -13.92 0.76 1.72
N LYS A 104 -14.74 1.66 1.18
CA LYS A 104 -15.81 1.33 0.24
C LYS A 104 -15.99 2.43 -0.80
N THR A 105 -16.50 2.10 -1.96
CA THR A 105 -16.93 3.07 -2.96
C THR A 105 -18.44 3.30 -2.89
N ASP A 106 -18.90 4.36 -3.55
CA ASP A 106 -20.31 4.72 -3.65
C ASP A 106 -21.09 3.91 -4.71
N ARG A 107 -20.46 3.54 -5.83
CA ARG A 107 -21.15 2.91 -6.97
C ARG A 107 -20.36 1.80 -7.67
N ASN A 108 -19.17 2.11 -8.19
CA ASN A 108 -18.32 1.14 -8.91
C ASN A 108 -16.97 0.99 -8.22
N THR A 109 -16.03 0.29 -8.84
CA THR A 109 -14.71 0.08 -8.26
C THR A 109 -13.77 1.28 -8.45
N ALA A 110 -12.85 1.47 -7.50
CA ALA A 110 -11.76 2.43 -7.60
C ALA A 110 -10.44 1.76 -7.14
N LEU A 111 -9.32 2.16 -7.73
CA LEU A 111 -8.01 1.63 -7.38
C LEU A 111 -7.24 2.62 -6.50
N VAL A 112 -6.84 2.19 -5.31
CA VAL A 112 -5.89 2.94 -4.46
C VAL A 112 -4.48 2.45 -4.79
N GLN A 113 -3.58 3.39 -5.10
CA GLN A 113 -2.23 3.07 -5.56
C GLN A 113 -1.16 3.38 -4.52
N LYS A 114 -1.33 4.51 -3.81
CA LYS A 114 -0.39 4.93 -2.77
C LYS A 114 -1.13 5.46 -1.57
N ILE A 115 -0.56 5.24 -0.39
CA ILE A 115 -1.07 5.77 0.86
C ILE A 115 0.11 6.36 1.64
N ARG A 116 -0.04 7.60 2.08
CA ARG A 116 0.90 8.30 2.94
C ARG A 116 0.48 8.15 4.40
N PHE A 117 1.46 8.03 5.28
CA PHE A 117 1.28 8.11 6.71
C PHE A 117 2.37 8.98 7.32
N ASP A 118 2.03 9.65 8.41
CA ASP A 118 2.98 10.39 9.22
C ASP A 118 3.18 9.68 10.55
N ARG A 119 4.41 9.65 11.04
CA ARG A 119 4.76 9.14 12.36
C ARG A 119 4.33 10.16 13.41
N THR A 120 3.59 9.69 14.41
CA THR A 120 3.36 10.44 15.65
C THR A 120 4.10 9.76 16.79
N GLY A 121 4.35 10.47 17.89
CA GLY A 121 5.09 9.90 19.00
C GLY A 121 5.55 10.92 20.03
N SER A 122 6.28 10.43 21.03
CA SER A 122 6.98 11.29 21.99
C SER A 122 8.10 12.08 21.31
N ALA A 123 8.57 13.16 21.95
CA ALA A 123 9.65 14.00 21.41
C ALA A 123 10.98 13.25 21.21
N LEU A 124 11.17 12.11 21.89
CA LEU A 124 12.35 11.26 21.79
C LEU A 124 12.19 10.13 20.76
N ALA A 125 10.99 9.95 20.21
CA ALA A 125 10.73 8.91 19.23
C ALA A 125 11.38 9.27 17.89
N LEU A 126 12.12 8.32 17.32
CA LEU A 126 12.86 8.46 16.08
C LEU A 126 12.19 7.69 14.95
N ASP A 127 12.43 8.10 13.71
CA ASP A 127 11.99 7.34 12.53
C ASP A 127 12.58 5.93 12.53
N SER A 128 13.81 5.77 13.04
CA SER A 128 14.52 4.50 13.18
C SER A 128 13.96 3.57 14.26
N ASP A 129 13.05 4.03 15.11
CA ASP A 129 12.36 3.16 16.08
C ASP A 129 11.40 2.19 15.36
N VAL A 130 10.94 2.56 14.16
CA VAL A 130 10.15 1.71 13.26
C VAL A 130 11.01 1.32 12.07
N THR A 131 11.31 0.02 11.94
CA THR A 131 12.14 -0.50 10.85
C THR A 131 11.39 -0.59 9.53
N ILE A 132 10.15 -1.08 9.56
CA ILE A 132 9.34 -1.33 8.37
C ILE A 132 7.87 -1.03 8.68
N LEU A 133 7.18 -0.40 7.75
CA LEU A 133 5.73 -0.29 7.70
C LEU A 133 5.17 -1.23 6.64
N LYS A 134 4.03 -1.85 6.93
CA LYS A 134 3.39 -2.80 6.02
C LYS A 134 1.90 -2.57 5.95
N ILE A 135 1.35 -2.65 4.74
CA ILE A 135 -0.10 -2.63 4.52
C ILE A 135 -0.55 -4.03 4.13
N TRP A 136 -1.56 -4.53 4.82
CA TRP A 136 -2.13 -5.87 4.63
C TRP A 136 -3.59 -5.79 4.22
N ALA A 137 -4.04 -6.75 3.40
CA ALA A 137 -5.46 -7.02 3.21
C ALA A 137 -5.98 -7.89 4.35
N ASP A 138 -7.21 -7.64 4.79
CA ASP A 138 -7.97 -8.60 5.59
C ASP A 138 -8.39 -9.78 4.70
N ALA A 139 -7.69 -10.91 4.85
CA ALA A 139 -7.83 -12.04 3.94
C ALA A 139 -9.03 -12.93 4.28
N ASN A 140 -9.55 -12.87 5.50
CA ASN A 140 -10.70 -13.65 5.95
C ASN A 140 -11.94 -12.79 6.24
N ALA A 141 -11.85 -11.47 6.04
CA ALA A 141 -12.92 -10.49 6.21
C ALA A 141 -13.52 -10.48 7.63
N ASN A 142 -12.70 -10.72 8.65
CA ASN A 142 -13.14 -10.74 10.06
C ASN A 142 -12.94 -9.40 10.78
N GLY A 143 -12.28 -8.43 10.15
CA GLY A 143 -11.99 -7.10 10.69
C GLY A 143 -10.91 -7.07 11.77
N VAL A 144 -10.13 -8.14 11.93
CA VAL A 144 -9.09 -8.34 12.96
C VAL A 144 -7.78 -8.78 12.30
N PHE A 145 -6.69 -8.06 12.57
CA PHE A 145 -5.38 -8.49 12.09
C PHE A 145 -4.90 -9.75 12.82
N ASP A 146 -4.77 -10.86 12.09
CA ASP A 146 -4.39 -12.15 12.65
C ASP A 146 -3.35 -12.93 11.81
N SER A 147 -3.10 -14.19 12.19
CA SER A 147 -2.11 -15.04 11.50
C SER A 147 -2.49 -15.37 10.05
N PHE A 148 -3.77 -15.32 9.70
CA PHE A 148 -4.27 -15.53 8.35
C PHE A 148 -3.86 -14.37 7.44
N ASP A 149 -3.92 -13.14 7.94
CA ASP A 149 -3.47 -11.94 7.20
C ASP A 149 -1.94 -11.93 7.07
N ALA A 150 -1.23 -12.21 8.17
CA ALA A 150 0.22 -12.24 8.21
C ALA A 150 0.85 -13.55 7.68
N THR A 151 0.09 -14.38 6.96
CA THR A 151 0.53 -15.69 6.49
C THR A 151 1.76 -15.58 5.58
N VAL A 152 2.74 -16.46 5.81
CA VAL A 152 3.94 -16.61 4.99
C VAL A 152 3.92 -18.01 4.35
N THR A 153 4.03 -18.06 3.03
CA THR A 153 4.14 -19.33 2.29
C THR A 153 5.49 -20.00 2.55
N ALA A 154 5.61 -21.30 2.21
CA ALA A 154 6.86 -22.03 2.33
C ALA A 154 8.04 -21.41 1.54
N LEU A 155 7.75 -20.59 0.52
CA LEU A 155 8.73 -19.87 -0.28
C LEU A 155 9.04 -18.46 0.27
N GLY A 156 8.53 -18.11 1.45
CA GLY A 156 8.73 -16.80 2.07
C GLY A 156 7.83 -15.69 1.53
N ALA A 157 6.93 -15.98 0.60
CA ALA A 157 6.01 -14.98 0.06
C ALA A 157 4.84 -14.71 1.01
N THR A 158 4.48 -13.43 1.17
CA THR A 158 3.33 -12.94 1.93
C THR A 158 2.21 -12.52 0.97
N PRO A 159 1.21 -13.37 0.70
CA PRO A 159 0.21 -13.12 -0.34
C PRO A 159 -0.71 -11.93 -0.02
N ASN A 160 -0.98 -11.70 1.26
CA ASN A 160 -1.90 -10.64 1.71
C ASN A 160 -1.18 -9.31 2.00
N LEU A 161 0.15 -9.28 1.89
CA LEU A 161 0.92 -8.06 1.99
C LEU A 161 0.73 -7.25 0.71
N LEU A 162 0.19 -6.04 0.81
CA LEU A 162 -0.08 -5.15 -0.31
C LEU A 162 1.07 -4.17 -0.59
N SER A 163 1.93 -3.92 0.40
CA SER A 163 3.15 -3.13 0.27
C SER A 163 4.36 -3.99 -0.19
N PHE A 164 5.48 -3.36 -0.49
CA PHE A 164 6.73 -4.07 -0.84
C PHE A 164 7.41 -4.68 0.39
N GLY A 165 7.11 -4.18 1.59
CA GLY A 165 7.66 -4.69 2.85
C GLY A 165 9.05 -4.15 3.16
N ASN A 166 9.37 -2.95 2.67
CA ASN A 166 10.62 -2.24 2.88
C ASN A 166 10.40 -0.73 3.13
N GLU A 167 9.16 -0.33 3.38
CA GLU A 167 8.79 1.06 3.59
C GLU A 167 9.20 1.53 4.99
N ASN A 168 9.89 2.66 5.07
CA ASN A 168 10.36 3.24 6.33
C ASN A 168 10.03 4.74 6.41
N PHE A 169 10.01 5.27 7.62
CA PHE A 169 9.86 6.71 7.81
C PHE A 169 11.11 7.47 7.38
N SER A 170 10.88 8.62 6.77
CA SER A 170 11.91 9.63 6.53
C SER A 170 11.31 11.01 6.82
N SER A 171 11.92 11.75 7.74
CA SER A 171 11.41 13.05 8.19
C SER A 171 9.97 12.94 8.74
N SER A 172 9.72 11.89 9.54
CA SER A 172 8.41 11.56 10.13
C SER A 172 7.28 11.28 9.13
N THR A 173 7.57 11.07 7.84
CA THR A 173 6.56 10.74 6.82
C THR A 173 7.00 9.52 6.01
N VAL A 174 6.04 8.80 5.45
CA VAL A 174 6.27 7.72 4.50
C VAL A 174 5.15 7.67 3.47
N LEU A 175 5.52 7.57 2.19
CA LEU A 175 4.58 7.34 1.09
C LEU A 175 4.73 5.90 0.62
N ILE A 176 3.76 5.05 0.98
CA ILE A 176 3.77 3.64 0.62
C ILE A 176 3.16 3.48 -0.77
N THR A 177 3.95 2.96 -1.71
CA THR A 177 3.45 2.52 -3.03
C THR A 177 3.07 1.06 -2.93
N LEU A 178 1.84 0.72 -3.28
CA LEU A 178 1.35 -0.65 -3.19
C LEU A 178 1.88 -1.48 -4.36
N LYS A 179 2.53 -2.62 -4.08
CA LYS A 179 2.88 -3.61 -5.12
C LYS A 179 1.62 -4.25 -5.71
N SER A 180 0.57 -4.34 -4.89
CA SER A 180 -0.76 -4.81 -5.25
C SER A 180 -1.76 -3.71 -4.90
N PRO A 181 -2.13 -2.86 -5.88
CA PRO A 181 -3.11 -1.79 -5.66
C PRO A 181 -4.42 -2.34 -5.08
N ILE A 182 -5.03 -1.58 -4.17
CA ILE A 182 -6.29 -1.98 -3.55
C ILE A 182 -7.44 -1.67 -4.51
N LEU A 183 -8.16 -2.71 -4.93
CA LEU A 183 -9.42 -2.57 -5.66
C LEU A 183 -10.56 -2.38 -4.66
N VAL A 184 -10.92 -1.13 -4.38
CA VAL A 184 -12.05 -0.80 -3.52
C VAL A 184 -13.34 -1.00 -4.31
N SER A 185 -14.32 -1.67 -3.70
CA SER A 185 -15.64 -1.93 -4.28
C SER A 185 -16.76 -1.31 -3.42
N PRO A 186 -18.02 -1.36 -3.87
CA PRO A 186 -19.15 -0.95 -3.03
C PRO A 186 -19.31 -1.80 -1.77
N GLN A 187 -18.76 -3.03 -1.77
CA GLN A 187 -18.67 -3.85 -0.57
C GLN A 187 -17.50 -3.34 0.29
N PRO A 188 -17.75 -3.00 1.57
CA PRO A 188 -16.70 -2.58 2.49
C PRO A 188 -15.66 -3.69 2.68
N ALA A 189 -14.39 -3.31 2.69
CA ALA A 189 -13.27 -4.19 3.00
C ALA A 189 -12.29 -3.52 3.96
N ASP A 190 -11.68 -4.33 4.81
CA ASP A 190 -10.72 -3.89 5.81
C ASP A 190 -9.27 -4.12 5.35
N TYR A 191 -8.41 -3.17 5.75
CA TYR A 191 -6.98 -3.20 5.47
C TYR A 191 -6.23 -2.76 6.72
N PHE A 192 -5.04 -3.33 6.95
CA PHE A 192 -4.29 -3.10 8.19
C PHE A 192 -2.95 -2.45 7.90
N LEU A 193 -2.56 -1.49 8.72
CA LEU A 193 -1.21 -0.98 8.80
C LEU A 193 -0.52 -1.57 10.04
N THR A 194 0.67 -2.12 9.85
CA THR A 194 1.50 -2.66 10.93
C THR A 194 2.89 -2.05 10.95
N TYR A 195 3.51 -1.99 12.12
CA TYR A 195 4.91 -1.61 12.31
C TYR A 195 5.79 -2.82 12.69
N ASP A 196 7.00 -2.85 12.17
CA ASP A 196 8.09 -3.67 12.72
C ASP A 196 8.96 -2.78 13.61
N ILE A 197 8.99 -3.05 14.91
CA ILE A 197 9.74 -2.26 15.88
C ILE A 197 11.23 -2.61 15.80
N SER A 198 12.08 -1.59 15.84
CA SER A 198 13.53 -1.77 15.83
C SER A 198 14.01 -2.46 17.10
N GLN A 199 15.01 -3.33 16.97
CA GLN A 199 15.72 -3.87 18.14
C GLN A 199 16.50 -2.78 18.91
N PHE A 200 16.76 -1.64 18.26
CA PHE A 200 17.47 -0.50 18.83
C PHE A 200 16.52 0.61 19.30
N ALA A 201 15.20 0.42 19.17
CA ALA A 201 14.23 1.43 19.58
C ALA A 201 14.35 1.72 21.08
N ALA A 202 14.40 2.98 21.51
CA ALA A 202 14.60 3.26 22.93
C ALA A 202 13.39 2.86 23.77
N GLU A 203 13.66 2.27 24.94
CA GLU A 203 12.62 1.91 25.91
C GLU A 203 11.91 3.18 26.42
N GLY A 204 10.58 3.12 26.52
CA GLY A 204 9.74 4.23 26.93
C GLY A 204 9.39 5.21 25.80
N ASN A 205 10.01 5.10 24.62
CA ASN A 205 9.56 5.87 23.45
C ASN A 205 8.12 5.50 23.10
N GLN A 206 7.36 6.50 22.67
CA GLN A 206 5.97 6.31 22.29
C GLN A 206 5.82 6.55 20.80
N LEU A 207 5.12 5.66 20.11
CA LEU A 207 4.90 5.67 18.67
C LEU A 207 3.42 5.68 18.35
N GLY A 208 3.09 6.28 17.21
CA GLY A 208 1.76 6.26 16.64
C GLY A 208 1.83 6.49 15.13
N VAL A 209 0.65 6.53 14.52
CA VAL A 209 0.49 6.87 13.12
C VAL A 209 -0.58 7.94 12.97
N ALA A 210 -0.42 8.81 11.99
CA ALA A 210 -1.43 9.76 11.59
C ALA A 210 -1.67 9.74 10.08
N MET A 211 -2.90 10.07 9.71
CA MET A 211 -3.31 10.47 8.39
C MET A 211 -4.04 11.81 8.52
N VAL A 212 -3.46 12.87 7.93
CA VAL A 212 -3.93 14.23 8.17
C VAL A 212 -5.18 14.54 7.37
N ASP A 213 -5.22 14.15 6.10
CA ASP A 213 -6.33 14.46 5.20
C ASP A 213 -6.36 13.52 3.97
N ALA A 214 -7.36 13.72 3.11
CA ALA A 214 -7.61 12.91 1.93
C ALA A 214 -6.47 12.94 0.89
N SER A 215 -5.58 13.94 0.90
CA SER A 215 -4.43 14.02 -0.02
C SER A 215 -3.39 12.93 0.23
N TYR A 216 -3.46 12.26 1.38
CA TYR A 216 -2.57 11.17 1.73
C TYR A 216 -2.89 9.89 0.94
N VAL A 217 -4.07 9.82 0.31
CA VAL A 217 -4.50 8.66 -0.47
C VAL A 217 -4.47 9.02 -1.95
N GLN A 218 -3.65 8.31 -2.73
CA GLN A 218 -3.60 8.45 -4.18
C GLN A 218 -4.46 7.37 -4.83
N LEU A 219 -5.59 7.80 -5.39
CA LEU A 219 -6.46 6.97 -6.22
C LEU A 219 -6.04 7.02 -7.69
N GLN A 220 -6.41 5.99 -8.43
CA GLN A 220 -6.47 6.08 -9.87
C GLN A 220 -7.50 7.14 -10.26
N VAL A 221 -7.04 8.09 -11.06
CA VAL A 221 -7.87 9.10 -11.72
C VAL A 221 -9.01 8.39 -12.47
N PRO A 222 -10.25 8.87 -12.32
CA PRO A 222 -10.66 10.20 -11.83
C PRO A 222 -11.36 10.15 -10.47
N ASN A 223 -11.13 9.08 -9.70
CA ASN A 223 -11.86 8.86 -8.45
C ASN A 223 -11.43 9.86 -7.37
N ALA A 224 -12.34 10.13 -6.44
CA ALA A 224 -12.13 11.02 -5.31
C ALA A 224 -12.09 10.25 -3.99
N VAL A 225 -11.42 10.80 -2.99
CA VAL A 225 -11.39 10.26 -1.62
C VAL A 225 -12.27 11.14 -0.74
N ASN A 226 -13.09 10.50 0.09
CA ASN A 226 -13.85 11.13 1.15
C ASN A 226 -13.45 10.52 2.49
N LEU A 227 -12.99 11.36 3.41
CA LEU A 227 -12.69 10.95 4.79
C LEU A 227 -13.77 11.55 5.71
N PRO A 228 -14.72 10.74 6.22
CA PRO A 228 -15.73 11.22 7.16
C PRO A 228 -15.12 11.74 8.47
N GLN A 229 -13.97 11.18 8.86
CA GLN A 229 -13.11 11.68 9.91
C GLN A 229 -12.09 12.63 9.26
N THR A 230 -12.05 13.89 9.67
CA THR A 230 -11.20 14.92 9.06
C THR A 230 -9.71 14.60 9.15
N SER A 231 -9.31 13.84 10.17
CA SER A 231 -7.97 13.29 10.34
C SER A 231 -8.02 12.07 11.25
N PHE A 232 -6.97 11.25 11.17
CA PHE A 232 -6.70 10.19 12.13
C PHE A 232 -5.33 10.43 12.76
N ALA A 233 -5.22 10.26 14.07
CA ALA A 233 -3.95 10.20 14.78
C ALA A 233 -4.08 9.22 15.93
N SER A 234 -3.05 8.38 16.12
CA SER A 234 -3.09 7.38 17.19
C SER A 234 -3.22 8.02 18.57
N ASN A 235 -4.18 7.55 19.36
CA ASN A 235 -4.39 7.93 20.74
C ASN A 235 -5.16 6.82 21.49
N PRO A 236 -4.58 6.18 22.52
CA PRO A 236 -3.25 6.41 23.09
C PRO A 236 -2.11 5.99 22.14
N LEU A 237 -0.91 6.51 22.40
CA LEU A 237 0.31 6.09 21.70
C LEU A 237 0.80 4.74 22.22
N LEU A 238 1.42 3.96 21.33
CA LEU A 238 2.06 2.68 21.61
C LEU A 238 3.38 2.92 22.35
N THR A 239 3.53 2.37 23.57
CA THR A 239 4.79 2.48 24.33
C THR A 239 5.73 1.33 24.00
N ILE A 240 7.00 1.63 23.71
CA ILE A 240 8.03 0.61 23.45
C ILE A 240 8.61 0.13 24.78
N ASN A 241 8.47 -1.17 25.03
CA ASN A 241 9.08 -1.85 26.15
C ASN A 241 10.36 -2.56 25.71
N LYS A 242 11.30 -2.68 26.64
CA LYS A 242 12.50 -3.48 26.41
C LYS A 242 12.15 -4.97 26.36
N VAL A 243 12.81 -5.70 25.46
CA VAL A 243 12.79 -7.16 25.49
C VAL A 243 13.92 -7.68 26.38
N VAL A 244 13.60 -8.59 27.30
CA VAL A 244 14.62 -9.31 28.09
C VAL A 244 15.13 -10.45 27.21
N SER A 245 16.45 -10.53 27.05
CA SER A 245 17.11 -11.60 26.29
C SER A 245 17.88 -12.53 27.20
N ALA A 246 17.73 -13.84 26.97
CA ALA A 246 18.57 -14.82 27.62
C ALA A 246 19.92 -14.92 26.91
N VAL A 247 21.01 -14.88 27.68
CA VAL A 247 22.35 -15.16 27.17
C VAL A 247 22.66 -16.62 27.46
N THR A 248 22.81 -17.43 26.41
CA THR A 248 23.31 -18.80 26.54
C THR A 248 24.82 -18.77 26.34
N LEU A 249 25.56 -19.35 27.29
CA LEU A 249 27.02 -19.40 27.26
C LEU A 249 27.53 -20.83 27.37
N GLY A 250 28.52 -21.16 26.54
CA GLY A 250 29.32 -22.38 26.64
C GLY A 250 30.75 -22.00 27.04
N VAL A 251 31.34 -22.79 27.94
CA VAL A 251 32.76 -22.65 28.33
C VAL A 251 33.48 -23.95 27.99
N SER A 252 34.61 -23.83 27.29
CA SER A 252 35.49 -24.94 26.99
C SER A 252 36.87 -24.69 27.59
N ASP A 253 37.42 -25.68 28.28
CA ASP A 253 38.80 -25.69 28.71
C ASP A 253 39.70 -25.94 27.48
N ILE A 254 40.54 -24.97 27.16
CA ILE A 254 41.54 -25.08 26.09
C ILE A 254 42.94 -25.36 26.65
N ALA A 255 43.14 -25.21 27.96
CA ALA A 255 44.37 -25.59 28.65
C ALA A 255 44.47 -27.11 28.86
N ALA A 256 43.38 -27.87 28.74
CA ALA A 256 43.40 -29.33 28.80
C ALA A 256 44.41 -29.99 27.83
N ALA A 257 44.73 -29.33 26.71
CA ALA A 257 45.73 -29.80 25.74
C ALA A 257 47.19 -29.40 26.08
N ILE A 258 47.40 -28.65 27.16
CA ILE A 258 48.70 -28.11 27.56
C ILE A 258 49.30 -29.01 28.65
N SER A 259 50.39 -29.70 28.32
CA SER A 259 51.06 -30.63 29.25
C SER A 259 51.88 -29.95 30.35
N GLY A 260 52.08 -28.64 30.24
CA GLY A 260 52.86 -27.83 31.17
C GLY A 260 53.20 -26.47 30.58
N VAL A 261 53.57 -25.54 31.44
CA VAL A 261 54.03 -24.21 31.05
C VAL A 261 55.41 -23.96 31.64
N THR A 262 56.28 -23.25 30.92
CA THR A 262 57.59 -22.86 31.44
C THR A 262 57.49 -21.53 32.18
N GLN A 263 58.46 -21.26 33.07
CA GLN A 263 58.56 -19.96 33.70
C GLN A 263 58.74 -18.86 32.63
N ALA A 264 58.05 -17.73 32.83
CA ALA A 264 57.98 -16.61 31.89
C ALA A 264 57.24 -16.88 30.55
N GLN A 265 56.55 -18.02 30.41
CA GLN A 265 55.67 -18.24 29.27
C GLN A 265 54.43 -17.34 29.35
N ALA A 266 54.23 -16.50 28.32
CA ALA A 266 53.12 -15.56 28.22
C ALA A 266 51.96 -16.12 27.38
N ASN A 267 50.76 -15.53 27.52
CA ASN A 267 49.57 -15.80 26.70
C ASN A 267 49.12 -17.27 26.64
N VAL A 268 49.23 -17.99 27.75
CA VAL A 268 48.73 -19.37 27.87
C VAL A 268 47.21 -19.34 27.76
N GLY A 269 46.66 -20.01 26.75
CA GLY A 269 45.21 -20.12 26.57
C GLY A 269 44.59 -21.01 27.64
N MET A 270 43.60 -20.50 28.37
CA MET A 270 42.96 -21.21 29.49
C MET A 270 41.53 -21.65 29.16
N MET A 271 40.64 -20.70 28.88
CA MET A 271 39.22 -20.96 28.63
C MET A 271 38.77 -20.26 27.35
N ARG A 272 37.88 -20.92 26.62
CA ARG A 272 37.14 -20.33 25.50
C ARG A 272 35.67 -20.19 25.88
N PHE A 273 35.15 -18.96 25.78
CA PHE A 273 33.73 -18.68 25.95
C PHE A 273 33.06 -18.56 24.58
N SER A 274 31.89 -19.15 24.43
CA SER A 274 31.00 -18.98 23.27
C SER A 274 29.65 -18.51 23.79
N LEU A 275 29.21 -17.31 23.39
CA LEU A 275 27.98 -16.69 23.88
C LEU A 275 27.04 -16.41 22.71
N THR A 276 25.74 -16.63 22.91
CA THR A 276 24.68 -16.20 21.99
C THR A 276 23.52 -15.62 22.77
N THR A 277 22.88 -14.58 22.22
CA THR A 277 21.57 -14.12 22.69
C THR A 277 20.46 -14.75 21.85
N ASP A 278 19.25 -14.77 22.40
CA ASP A 278 18.07 -15.33 21.76
C ASP A 278 17.30 -14.30 20.91
N ILE A 279 17.06 -13.09 21.42
CA ILE A 279 16.07 -12.16 20.86
C ILE A 279 16.64 -10.76 20.59
N ALA A 280 17.50 -10.24 21.47
CA ALA A 280 18.09 -8.91 21.34
C ALA A 280 19.54 -8.87 21.86
N LEU A 281 20.17 -7.71 21.76
CA LEU A 281 21.54 -7.50 22.20
C LEU A 281 21.62 -7.42 23.73
N ALA A 282 22.61 -8.11 24.30
CA ALA A 282 22.95 -8.03 25.71
C ALA A 282 24.34 -7.38 25.87
N PRO A 283 24.44 -6.14 26.38
CA PRO A 283 25.74 -5.50 26.59
C PRO A 283 26.52 -6.21 27.69
N TRP A 284 27.70 -6.73 27.36
CA TRP A 284 28.63 -7.35 28.30
C TRP A 284 29.57 -6.30 28.90
N ARG A 285 29.81 -6.36 30.22
CA ARG A 285 30.64 -5.36 30.94
C ARG A 285 31.86 -5.94 31.63
N ALA A 286 31.75 -7.12 32.21
CA ALA A 286 32.82 -7.71 32.99
C ALA A 286 32.70 -9.23 33.01
N LEU A 287 33.83 -9.90 33.17
CA LEU A 287 33.93 -11.32 33.49
C LEU A 287 34.78 -11.45 34.75
N ARG A 288 34.21 -12.10 35.76
CA ARG A 288 34.97 -12.55 36.92
C ARG A 288 35.45 -13.97 36.65
N VAL A 289 36.74 -14.18 36.80
CA VAL A 289 37.35 -15.51 36.83
C VAL A 289 37.97 -15.73 38.21
N GLU A 290 37.93 -16.96 38.67
CA GLU A 290 38.57 -17.36 39.92
C GLU A 290 39.78 -18.21 39.58
N ARG A 291 40.88 -17.99 40.29
CA ARG A 291 42.05 -18.85 40.19
C ARG A 291 41.72 -20.18 40.83
N GLY A 292 41.83 -21.26 40.08
CA GLY A 292 41.86 -22.62 40.63
C GLY A 292 43.27 -22.97 41.09
N GLY A 293 43.42 -23.34 42.37
CA GLY A 293 44.68 -23.76 42.99
C GLY A 293 45.38 -22.70 43.83
#